data_AF-A0A443JZD5-F1
#
_entry.id   AF-A0A443JZD5-F1
#
_cell.length_a   1.000
_cell.length_b   1.000
_cell.length_c   1.000
_cell.angle_alpha   90.00
_cell.angle_beta   90.00
_cell.angle_gamma   90.00
#
_symmetry.space_group_name_H-M   'P 1'
#
loop_
_entity.id
_entity.type
_entity.pdbx_description
1 polymer ?
#
loop_
_entity_poly.entity_id
_entity_poly.type
_entity_poly.pdbx_seq_one_letter_code
_entity_poly.pdbx_strand_id
1 'polypeptide(L)'
;MDADTSFEYGHTFSLSRVTPVGQLLTEKERAERESLRSEYEDLESEYAEADEYPDEIDARIGEIEAALDAYGKRPEIYKPTDQARAGAFVSIGEDGKLVVKRGFVRPEDEASVVGKADARDEADSQEAGDGHHAGTSEGSDRGTAVVTVVGEAAQPEEDESETIKPLPDRLISELTAYRTLALQDAIARNPHVALTALLHKLVTDAFRSGMTPGRCLEASVRAVHPVAQPDDLAEFPPALEIIARHNAWAEDIPQDDDSTLWTWLTGLDDASRLALLAHCVSFGINALHEKPNPYSGYGLSQHALDCRKAEADRLALATGLDMVEAGWKPTAANYLGRVTKARIVEAVRESVGEDMALRLVHEKKEKMIQEAERLLAGRGWLPEPLRIAGIEETTDAAPGVEHDARPAEEVAVADLPAFLADDVPEDVPASDQIVAQEAEDLVAAE
;
A
#
# COMPACT_ATOMS: atom_id res chain seq x y z
N MET A 1 11.41 39.97 8.80
CA MET A 1 11.74 38.96 9.82
C MET A 1 10.63 39.12 10.82
N ASP A 2 9.67 38.23 10.72
CA ASP A 2 8.35 38.46 11.30
C ASP A 2 8.29 37.56 12.53
N ALA A 3 8.11 38.19 13.69
CA ALA A 3 8.20 37.55 14.99
C ALA A 3 6.85 37.70 15.67
N ASP A 4 6.21 36.57 15.94
CA ASP A 4 4.94 36.48 16.65
C ASP A 4 5.05 35.40 17.73
N THR A 5 4.18 35.50 18.73
CA THR A 5 4.06 34.56 19.84
C THR A 5 3.53 33.20 19.39
N SER A 6 2.64 33.18 18.39
CA SER A 6 2.13 31.96 17.74
C SER A 6 1.69 32.27 16.30
N PHE A 7 1.91 31.35 15.36
CA PHE A 7 1.42 31.48 13.98
C PHE A 7 0.08 30.78 13.80
N GLU A 8 -0.89 31.44 13.17
CA GLU A 8 -2.19 30.85 12.84
C GLU A 8 -2.07 29.67 11.85
N TYR A 9 -3.06 28.77 11.90
CA TYR A 9 -3.13 27.61 11.01
C TYR A 9 -3.14 28.05 9.54
N GLY A 10 -2.21 27.53 8.75
CA GLY A 10 -2.08 27.84 7.33
C GLY A 10 -1.18 29.03 6.97
N HIS A 11 -0.57 29.73 7.94
CA HIS A 11 0.37 30.84 7.69
C HIS A 11 1.59 30.46 6.82
N THR A 12 1.86 29.16 6.62
CA THR A 12 2.93 28.66 5.72
C THR A 12 2.44 28.07 4.40
N PHE A 13 1.12 28.06 4.11
CA PHE A 13 0.57 27.38 2.93
C PHE A 13 0.89 28.10 1.60
N SER A 14 1.18 29.40 1.63
CA SER A 14 1.61 30.19 0.47
C SER A 14 3.14 30.21 0.27
N LEU A 15 3.90 29.42 1.04
CA LEU A 15 5.37 29.48 1.07
C LEU A 15 5.99 28.14 0.68
N SER A 16 6.86 28.17 -0.33
CA SER A 16 7.62 27.00 -0.76
C SER A 16 8.72 26.65 0.25
N ARG A 17 9.00 25.35 0.43
CA ARG A 17 9.99 24.87 1.40
C ARG A 17 11.26 24.34 0.73
N VAL A 18 12.41 24.92 1.06
CA VAL A 18 13.71 24.31 0.76
C VAL A 18 13.90 23.07 1.61
N THR A 19 14.31 21.97 0.97
CA THR A 19 14.70 20.75 1.68
C THR A 19 16.13 20.90 2.23
N PRO A 20 16.35 20.82 3.55
CA PRO A 20 17.68 20.83 4.13
C PRO A 20 18.47 19.57 3.75
N VAL A 21 19.79 19.69 3.76
CA VAL A 21 20.71 18.55 3.72
C VAL A 21 21.07 18.22 5.16
N GLY A 22 20.73 17.01 5.61
CA GLY A 22 21.14 16.51 6.92
C GLY A 22 22.67 16.39 7.00
N GLN A 23 23.25 16.71 8.15
CA GLN A 23 24.68 16.48 8.38
C GLN A 23 24.97 14.98 8.36
N LEU A 24 25.73 14.53 7.36
CA LEU A 24 26.26 13.18 7.35
C LEU A 24 27.13 12.98 8.59
N LEU A 25 26.90 11.91 9.34
CA LEU A 25 27.80 11.52 10.43
C LEU A 25 29.21 11.32 9.86
N THR A 26 30.21 11.85 10.57
CA THR A 26 31.61 11.52 10.28
C THR A 26 31.88 10.05 10.62
N GLU A 27 32.93 9.47 10.06
CA GLU A 27 33.24 8.05 10.28
C GLU A 27 33.47 7.73 11.77
N LYS A 28 34.07 8.66 12.52
CA LYS A 28 34.23 8.55 13.96
C LYS A 28 32.88 8.51 14.70
N GLU A 29 31.94 9.38 14.31
CA GLU A 29 30.61 9.46 14.92
C GLU A 29 29.73 8.25 14.54
N ARG A 30 29.94 7.66 13.36
CA ARG A 30 29.30 6.37 13.00
C ARG A 30 29.78 5.25 13.93
N ALA A 31 31.09 5.11 14.09
CA ALA A 31 31.69 4.09 14.94
C ALA A 31 31.29 4.25 16.41
N GLU A 32 31.19 5.49 16.91
CA GLU A 32 30.72 5.80 18.26
C GLU A 32 29.23 5.44 18.45
N ARG A 33 28.36 5.82 17.50
CA ARG A 33 26.93 5.44 17.50
C ARG A 33 26.71 3.94 17.37
N GLU A 34 27.58 3.25 16.62
CA GLU A 34 27.55 1.79 16.49
C GLU A 34 28.02 1.09 17.76
N SER A 35 29.08 1.57 18.41
CA SER A 35 29.51 1.08 19.71
C SER A 35 28.43 1.23 20.77
N LEU A 36 27.75 2.39 20.82
CA LEU A 36 26.64 2.64 21.75
C LEU A 36 25.43 1.74 21.47
N ARG A 37 25.14 1.45 20.19
CA ARG A 37 24.06 0.52 19.83
C ARG A 37 24.41 -0.93 20.18
N SER A 38 25.66 -1.36 19.97
CA SER A 38 26.12 -2.68 20.42
C SER A 38 26.03 -2.80 21.94
N GLU A 39 26.43 -1.77 22.69
CA GLU A 39 26.31 -1.74 24.15
C GLU A 39 24.85 -1.83 24.62
N TYR A 40 23.91 -1.20 23.90
CA TYR A 40 22.47 -1.35 24.15
C TYR A 40 21.99 -2.79 23.86
N GLU A 41 22.31 -3.33 22.69
CA GLU A 41 21.92 -4.69 22.26
C GLU A 41 22.51 -5.77 23.20
N ASP A 42 23.73 -5.59 23.68
CA ASP A 42 24.39 -6.48 24.65
C ASP A 42 23.70 -6.41 26.04
N LEU A 43 23.36 -5.21 26.52
CA LEU A 43 22.64 -5.01 27.79
C LEU A 43 21.19 -5.52 27.75
N GLU A 44 20.47 -5.29 26.65
CA GLU A 44 19.12 -5.83 26.44
C GLU A 44 19.15 -7.37 26.42
N SER A 45 20.16 -7.96 25.80
CA SER A 45 20.37 -9.41 25.71
C SER A 45 20.76 -10.05 27.07
N GLU A 46 21.69 -9.44 27.82
CA GLU A 46 22.14 -9.96 29.12
C GLU A 46 21.00 -10.01 30.17
N TYR A 47 20.05 -9.08 30.09
CA TYR A 47 18.93 -8.95 31.01
C TYR A 47 17.57 -9.36 30.41
N ALA A 48 17.54 -10.01 29.24
CA ALA A 48 16.31 -10.40 28.54
C ALA A 48 15.41 -11.38 29.32
N GLU A 49 15.97 -12.14 30.28
CA GLU A 49 15.23 -13.06 31.17
C GLU A 49 14.99 -12.47 32.58
N ALA A 50 15.33 -11.20 32.82
CA ALA A 50 15.12 -10.54 34.11
C ALA A 50 13.75 -9.84 34.17
N ASP A 51 13.02 -9.99 35.28
CA ASP A 51 11.72 -9.33 35.48
C ASP A 51 11.83 -7.79 35.64
N GLU A 52 13.01 -7.28 36.03
CA GLU A 52 13.31 -5.85 36.23
C GLU A 52 14.81 -5.60 36.05
N TYR A 53 15.20 -4.49 35.40
CA TYR A 53 16.60 -4.07 35.28
C TYR A 53 17.13 -3.55 36.64
N PRO A 54 18.37 -3.87 37.04
CA PRO A 54 19.01 -3.17 38.15
C PRO A 54 19.12 -1.66 37.88
N ASP A 55 18.94 -0.81 38.90
CA ASP A 55 18.97 0.66 38.79
C ASP A 55 20.19 1.20 38.01
N GLU A 56 21.36 0.55 38.15
CA GLU A 56 22.60 0.93 37.44
C GLU A 56 22.54 0.66 35.93
N ILE A 57 21.80 -0.37 35.51
CA ILE A 57 21.60 -0.77 34.12
C ILE A 57 20.51 0.08 33.47
N ASP A 58 19.38 0.32 34.15
CA ASP A 58 18.33 1.24 33.68
C ASP A 58 18.89 2.65 33.43
N ALA A 59 19.67 3.18 34.37
CA ALA A 59 20.38 4.44 34.20
C ALA A 59 21.34 4.43 33.00
N ARG A 60 22.05 3.31 32.76
CA ARG A 60 22.98 3.18 31.64
C ARG A 60 22.27 3.10 30.29
N ILE A 61 21.16 2.37 30.22
CA ILE A 61 20.28 2.29 29.05
C ILE A 61 19.74 3.69 28.73
N GLY A 62 19.24 4.44 29.72
CA GLY A 62 18.78 5.82 29.55
C GLY A 62 19.87 6.80 29.08
N GLU A 63 21.12 6.65 29.54
CA GLU A 63 22.26 7.40 28.99
C GLU A 63 22.53 7.09 27.51
N ILE A 64 22.48 5.81 27.14
CA ILE A 64 22.72 5.35 25.77
C ILE A 64 21.60 5.84 24.84
N GLU A 65 20.33 5.72 25.23
CA GLU A 65 19.19 6.24 24.47
C GLU A 65 19.28 7.75 24.24
N ALA A 66 19.60 8.52 25.30
CA ALA A 66 19.78 9.96 25.20
C ALA A 66 20.94 10.35 24.28
N ALA A 67 22.03 9.57 24.28
CA ALA A 67 23.16 9.76 23.37
C ALA A 67 22.78 9.41 21.91
N LEU A 68 22.04 8.32 21.68
CA LEU A 68 21.57 7.90 20.36
C LEU A 68 20.59 8.93 19.74
N ASP A 69 19.64 9.43 20.53
CA ASP A 69 18.69 10.49 20.15
C ASP A 69 19.39 11.83 19.84
N ALA A 70 20.48 12.16 20.54
CA ALA A 70 21.30 13.34 20.24
C ALA A 70 21.93 13.30 18.83
N TYR A 71 22.23 12.12 18.27
CA TYR A 71 22.65 12.01 16.86
C TYR A 71 21.48 12.24 15.88
N GLY A 72 20.24 12.01 16.30
CA GLY A 72 19.03 12.30 15.51
C GLY A 72 18.69 13.80 15.47
N LYS A 73 18.89 14.52 16.58
CA LYS A 73 18.56 15.95 16.75
C LYS A 73 19.60 16.93 16.15
N ARG A 74 20.27 16.54 15.05
CA ARG A 74 21.35 17.32 14.44
C ARG A 74 20.86 18.56 13.67
N PRO A 75 21.64 19.67 13.66
CA PRO A 75 21.27 20.88 12.96
C PRO A 75 21.29 20.71 11.44
N GLU A 76 20.16 21.05 10.81
CA GLU A 76 19.94 21.07 9.37
C GLU A 76 20.88 22.05 8.64
N ILE A 77 21.54 21.62 7.56
CA ILE A 77 22.33 22.50 6.69
C ILE A 77 21.54 22.84 5.43
N TYR A 78 21.40 24.13 5.14
CA TYR A 78 20.84 24.64 3.89
C TYR A 78 21.98 25.07 2.96
N LYS A 79 21.82 24.94 1.63
CA LYS A 79 22.86 25.40 0.68
C LYS A 79 22.99 26.93 0.74
N PRO A 80 24.16 27.53 0.45
CA PRO A 80 24.33 28.99 0.50
C PRO A 80 23.34 29.77 -0.40
N THR A 81 23.00 29.21 -1.57
CA THR A 81 21.99 29.74 -2.49
C THR A 81 20.57 29.71 -1.92
N ASP A 82 20.29 28.77 -1.01
CA ASP A 82 19.01 28.65 -0.34
C ASP A 82 18.94 29.54 0.90
N GLN A 83 20.02 29.63 1.69
CA GLN A 83 20.12 30.55 2.83
C GLN A 83 19.95 32.02 2.42
N ALA A 84 20.28 32.37 1.17
CA ALA A 84 20.14 33.72 0.63
C ALA A 84 18.68 34.12 0.31
N ARG A 85 17.75 33.16 0.22
CA ARG A 85 16.34 33.37 -0.19
C ARG A 85 15.31 32.78 0.77
N ALA A 86 15.70 31.83 1.61
CA ALA A 86 14.81 31.16 2.55
C ALA A 86 14.85 31.85 3.91
N GLY A 87 13.69 32.36 4.33
CA GLY A 87 13.46 32.86 5.66
C GLY A 87 13.28 31.76 6.72
N ALA A 88 13.09 32.21 7.95
CA ALA A 88 12.78 31.38 9.10
C ALA A 88 11.65 32.00 9.92
N PHE A 89 10.77 31.15 10.43
CA PHE A 89 9.78 31.50 11.44
C PHE A 89 10.36 31.24 12.83
N VAL A 90 10.20 32.21 13.71
CA VAL A 90 10.62 32.14 15.11
C VAL A 90 9.36 32.31 15.96
N SER A 91 9.12 31.34 16.84
CA SER A 91 7.96 31.26 17.74
C SER A 91 8.41 30.76 19.10
N ILE A 92 7.54 30.87 20.11
CA ILE A 92 7.74 30.28 21.43
C ILE A 92 6.79 29.09 21.55
N GLY A 93 7.31 27.92 21.93
CA GLY A 93 6.51 26.72 22.18
C GLY A 93 5.69 26.83 23.45
N GLU A 94 4.71 25.94 23.62
CA GLU A 94 3.86 25.87 24.83
C GLU A 94 4.66 25.61 26.12
N ASP A 95 5.86 25.03 26.00
CA ASP A 95 6.83 24.81 27.07
C ASP A 95 7.76 26.02 27.33
N GLY A 96 7.50 27.16 26.68
CA GLY A 96 8.30 28.39 26.77
C GLY A 96 9.62 28.35 26.00
N LYS A 97 9.96 27.28 25.27
CA LYS A 97 11.22 27.18 24.52
C LYS A 97 11.12 27.83 23.14
N LEU A 98 12.26 28.31 22.64
CA LEU A 98 12.36 28.91 21.31
C LEU A 98 12.23 27.85 20.21
N VAL A 99 11.21 27.97 19.35
CA VAL A 99 10.98 27.11 18.20
C VAL A 99 11.30 27.89 16.92
N VAL A 100 12.32 27.45 16.18
CA VAL A 100 12.77 28.09 14.93
C VAL A 100 12.61 27.13 13.75
N LYS A 101 11.64 27.40 12.87
CA LYS A 101 11.38 26.62 11.64
C LYS A 101 12.03 27.35 10.46
N ARG A 102 13.02 26.73 9.80
CA ARG A 102 13.81 27.33 8.70
C ARG A 102 13.36 26.80 7.33
N GLY A 103 13.79 27.48 6.27
CA GLY A 103 13.67 26.97 4.89
C GLY A 103 12.45 27.44 4.11
N PHE A 104 11.76 28.53 4.52
CA PHE A 104 10.57 29.02 3.83
C PHE A 104 10.91 30.14 2.84
N VAL A 105 10.55 29.98 1.58
CA VAL A 105 10.76 30.96 0.50
C VAL A 105 9.42 31.62 0.18
N ARG A 106 9.42 32.96 0.02
CA ARG A 106 8.22 33.68 -0.42
C ARG A 106 8.07 33.61 -1.94
N PRO A 107 6.84 33.63 -2.50
CA PRO A 107 6.64 33.62 -3.95
C PRO A 107 7.43 34.73 -4.71
N GLU A 108 7.56 35.91 -4.10
CA GLU A 108 8.36 37.02 -4.65
C GLU A 108 9.88 36.71 -4.74
N ASP A 109 10.41 35.82 -3.88
CA ASP A 109 11.82 35.45 -3.84
C ASP A 109 12.14 34.28 -4.80
N GLU A 110 11.15 33.49 -5.23
CA GLU A 110 11.33 32.39 -6.18
C GLU A 110 11.74 32.88 -7.58
N ALA A 111 11.11 33.94 -8.07
CA ALA A 111 11.34 34.50 -9.41
C ALA A 111 12.73 35.16 -9.58
N SER A 112 13.45 35.41 -8.49
CA SER A 112 14.73 36.13 -8.48
C SER A 112 15.87 35.42 -9.24
N VAL A 113 15.69 34.14 -9.59
CA VAL A 113 16.69 33.31 -10.30
C VAL A 113 16.66 33.53 -11.82
N VAL A 114 15.51 33.89 -12.42
CA VAL A 114 15.39 34.05 -13.88
C VAL A 114 15.99 35.38 -14.37
N GLY A 115 15.99 36.42 -13.53
CA GLY A 115 16.36 37.79 -13.93
C GLY A 115 17.81 38.22 -13.72
N LYS A 116 18.74 37.31 -13.38
CA LYS A 116 20.13 37.67 -13.00
C LYS A 116 21.25 36.85 -13.65
N ALA A 117 20.95 35.91 -14.55
CA ALA A 117 21.97 35.20 -15.33
C ALA A 117 22.38 35.98 -16.60
N ASP A 118 21.41 36.61 -17.29
CA ASP A 118 21.62 37.22 -18.61
C ASP A 118 21.97 38.73 -18.53
N ALA A 119 23.02 39.06 -17.79
CA ALA A 119 23.50 40.45 -17.66
C ALA A 119 25.02 40.57 -17.49
N ARG A 120 25.80 39.84 -18.32
CA ARG A 120 27.25 40.04 -18.56
C ARG A 120 27.75 39.22 -19.74
N ASP A 121 27.59 39.79 -20.93
CA ASP A 121 28.53 39.81 -22.07
C ASP A 121 27.75 39.87 -23.38
N GLU A 122 27.67 41.07 -23.96
CA GLU A 122 27.37 41.35 -25.37
C GLU A 122 27.80 42.81 -25.57
N ALA A 123 29.00 43.00 -26.11
CA ALA A 123 29.56 44.30 -26.43
C ALA A 123 29.99 44.32 -27.89
N ASP A 124 29.38 45.24 -28.64
CA ASP A 124 29.84 45.78 -29.93
C ASP A 124 29.83 44.83 -31.15
N SER A 125 28.84 44.98 -32.04
CA SER A 125 29.01 45.72 -33.33
C SER A 125 27.87 45.48 -34.33
N GLN A 126 27.31 46.56 -34.91
CA GLN A 126 26.58 46.57 -36.21
C GLN A 126 27.49 46.11 -37.39
N GLU A 127 27.10 45.86 -38.65
CA GLU A 127 25.87 45.90 -39.48
C GLU A 127 26.14 44.99 -40.73
N ALA A 128 25.29 44.66 -41.71
CA ALA A 128 23.89 44.97 -42.11
C ALA A 128 23.40 43.85 -43.09
N GLY A 129 22.13 43.90 -43.56
CA GLY A 129 21.77 43.33 -44.88
C GLY A 129 20.51 42.45 -44.98
N ASP A 130 19.41 43.09 -45.36
CA ASP A 130 18.26 42.66 -46.18
C ASP A 130 18.23 41.24 -46.83
N GLY A 131 17.03 40.66 -46.99
CA GLY A 131 16.81 39.59 -47.99
C GLY A 131 15.90 38.40 -47.65
N HIS A 132 14.57 38.59 -47.72
CA HIS A 132 13.57 37.67 -48.30
C HIS A 132 13.61 36.12 -48.11
N HIS A 133 12.50 35.64 -47.54
CA HIS A 133 11.69 34.46 -47.94
C HIS A 133 12.27 33.03 -47.98
N ALA A 134 11.61 32.18 -47.20
CA ALA A 134 11.82 30.74 -47.06
C ALA A 134 11.84 29.93 -48.38
N GLY A 135 12.84 29.06 -48.49
CA GLY A 135 12.93 27.93 -49.41
C GLY A 135 13.13 26.61 -48.63
N THR A 136 12.77 25.49 -49.24
CA THR A 136 12.63 24.17 -48.62
C THR A 136 13.88 23.29 -48.59
N SER A 137 13.88 22.34 -47.65
CA SER A 137 14.55 21.02 -47.67
C SER A 137 15.99 20.85 -47.13
N GLU A 138 16.06 19.91 -46.18
CA GLU A 138 17.10 18.89 -45.93
C GLU A 138 18.52 19.25 -45.46
N GLY A 139 18.89 18.64 -44.32
CA GLY A 139 20.16 17.92 -44.18
C GLY A 139 21.22 18.50 -43.24
N SER A 140 21.27 18.04 -41.98
CA SER A 140 22.29 17.06 -41.51
C SER A 140 22.25 16.85 -39.99
N ASP A 141 22.71 15.67 -39.57
CA ASP A 141 23.23 15.29 -38.24
C ASP A 141 22.52 15.79 -36.97
N ARG A 142 21.73 14.89 -36.37
CA ARG A 142 21.78 14.68 -34.92
C ARG A 142 22.28 13.25 -34.68
N GLY A 143 23.50 13.14 -34.16
CA GLY A 143 24.08 11.83 -33.79
C GLY A 143 23.27 11.18 -32.68
N THR A 144 22.54 10.11 -33.00
CA THR A 144 21.92 9.22 -32.03
C THR A 144 23.01 8.47 -31.28
N ALA A 145 23.17 8.73 -29.99
CA ALA A 145 24.01 7.93 -29.12
C ALA A 145 23.37 6.55 -28.92
N VAL A 146 23.78 5.59 -29.74
CA VAL A 146 23.41 4.18 -29.58
C VAL A 146 24.09 3.64 -28.33
N VAL A 147 23.35 3.55 -27.23
CA VAL A 147 23.77 2.74 -26.08
C VAL A 147 23.56 1.28 -26.47
N THR A 148 24.64 0.64 -26.90
CA THR A 148 24.68 -0.81 -27.08
C THR A 148 24.47 -1.47 -25.72
N VAL A 149 23.25 -1.95 -25.47
CA VAL A 149 23.01 -2.95 -24.43
C VAL A 149 23.72 -4.22 -24.87
N VAL A 150 24.94 -4.40 -24.37
CA VAL A 150 25.65 -5.68 -24.47
C VAL A 150 24.80 -6.69 -23.72
N GLY A 151 24.31 -7.70 -24.44
CA GLY A 151 23.47 -8.73 -23.84
C GLY A 151 24.20 -9.40 -22.68
N GLU A 152 23.55 -9.45 -21.53
CA GLU A 152 24.07 -10.18 -20.38
C GLU A 152 24.08 -11.67 -20.75
N ALA A 153 25.28 -12.19 -21.01
CA ALA A 153 25.48 -13.58 -21.33
C ALA A 153 25.00 -14.43 -20.15
N ALA A 154 24.30 -15.54 -20.46
CA ALA A 154 23.85 -16.48 -19.47
C ALA A 154 25.01 -16.86 -18.52
N GLN A 155 24.81 -16.64 -17.23
CA GLN A 155 25.77 -17.07 -16.21
C GLN A 155 26.00 -18.58 -16.34
N PRO A 156 27.24 -19.07 -16.25
CA PRO A 156 27.51 -20.50 -16.34
C PRO A 156 26.83 -21.22 -15.18
N GLU A 157 26.08 -22.29 -15.48
CA GLU A 157 25.54 -23.17 -14.45
C GLU A 157 26.66 -24.04 -13.87
N GLU A 158 27.19 -23.67 -12.70
CA GLU A 158 28.00 -24.55 -11.86
C GLU A 158 27.86 -24.16 -10.38
N ASP A 159 26.81 -24.71 -9.74
CA ASP A 159 26.80 -25.21 -8.36
C ASP A 159 25.38 -25.72 -8.06
N GLU A 160 25.10 -26.97 -8.44
CA GLU A 160 23.89 -27.71 -8.06
C GLU A 160 23.98 -28.15 -6.59
N SER A 161 24.03 -27.16 -5.70
CA SER A 161 23.72 -27.34 -4.29
C SER A 161 22.23 -27.64 -4.15
N GLU A 162 21.89 -28.69 -3.39
CA GLU A 162 20.49 -29.08 -3.10
C GLU A 162 19.72 -28.00 -2.32
N THR A 163 20.42 -26.96 -1.82
CA THR A 163 19.82 -25.79 -1.19
C THR A 163 19.04 -24.95 -2.20
N ILE A 164 17.71 -25.01 -2.03
CA ILE A 164 16.74 -24.23 -2.78
C ILE A 164 16.98 -22.73 -2.56
N LYS A 165 17.42 -22.03 -3.63
CA LYS A 165 17.67 -20.59 -3.59
C LYS A 165 16.34 -19.80 -3.43
N PRO A 166 16.35 -18.63 -2.76
CA PRO A 166 15.18 -17.76 -2.68
C PRO A 166 14.77 -17.28 -4.08
N LEU A 167 13.49 -16.92 -4.25
CA LEU A 167 12.99 -16.37 -5.51
C LEU A 167 13.67 -15.00 -5.79
N PRO A 168 14.01 -14.66 -7.06
CA PRO A 168 14.55 -13.35 -7.39
C PRO A 168 13.58 -12.23 -6.99
N ASP A 169 14.07 -11.15 -6.37
CA ASP A 169 13.24 -10.02 -5.87
C ASP A 169 12.24 -9.52 -6.93
N ARG A 170 12.69 -9.38 -8.18
CA ARG A 170 11.86 -8.94 -9.31
C ARG A 170 10.71 -9.91 -9.61
N LEU A 171 10.94 -11.23 -9.52
CA LEU A 171 9.89 -12.23 -9.68
C LEU A 171 8.87 -12.13 -8.55
N ILE A 172 9.30 -11.88 -7.31
CA ILE A 172 8.38 -11.66 -6.18
C ILE A 172 7.53 -10.41 -6.41
N SER A 173 8.12 -9.29 -6.84
CA SER A 173 7.38 -8.07 -7.19
C SER A 173 6.33 -8.30 -8.28
N GLU A 174 6.68 -9.02 -9.35
CA GLU A 174 5.74 -9.34 -10.44
C GLU A 174 4.64 -10.35 -10.03
N LEU A 175 4.96 -11.36 -9.22
CA LEU A 175 3.94 -12.26 -8.63
C LEU A 175 2.97 -11.48 -7.74
N THR A 176 3.48 -10.60 -6.88
CA THR A 176 2.62 -9.74 -6.04
C THR A 176 1.83 -8.68 -6.83
N ALA A 177 2.20 -8.37 -8.07
CA ALA A 177 1.37 -7.57 -8.98
C ALA A 177 0.09 -8.31 -9.39
N TYR A 178 0.18 -9.60 -9.76
CA TYR A 178 -1.02 -10.43 -9.97
C TYR A 178 -1.90 -10.51 -8.73
N ARG A 179 -1.29 -10.75 -7.56
CA ARG A 179 -2.01 -10.78 -6.28
C ARG A 179 -2.72 -9.46 -5.97
N THR A 180 -2.06 -8.34 -6.27
CA THR A 180 -2.67 -7.01 -6.10
C THR A 180 -3.89 -6.85 -6.99
N LEU A 181 -3.80 -7.12 -8.31
CA LEU A 181 -4.96 -6.99 -9.21
C LEU A 181 -6.10 -7.96 -8.86
N ALA A 182 -5.80 -9.21 -8.51
CA ALA A 182 -6.81 -10.17 -8.09
C ALA A 182 -7.53 -9.74 -6.81
N LEU A 183 -6.79 -9.16 -5.84
CA LEU A 183 -7.36 -8.64 -4.60
C LEU A 183 -8.16 -7.34 -4.82
N GLN A 184 -7.72 -6.44 -5.71
CA GLN A 184 -8.48 -5.26 -6.12
C GLN A 184 -9.83 -5.68 -6.73
N ASP A 185 -9.83 -6.63 -7.65
CA ASP A 185 -11.04 -7.15 -8.30
C ASP A 185 -11.97 -7.85 -7.30
N ALA A 186 -11.42 -8.70 -6.42
CA ALA A 186 -12.18 -9.37 -5.36
C ALA A 186 -12.82 -8.38 -4.37
N ILE A 187 -12.14 -7.30 -4.00
CA ILE A 187 -12.68 -6.26 -3.11
C ILE A 187 -13.77 -5.44 -3.81
N ALA A 188 -13.58 -5.09 -5.08
CA ALA A 188 -14.60 -4.39 -5.86
C ALA A 188 -15.90 -5.21 -6.03
N ARG A 189 -15.80 -6.55 -6.07
CA ARG A 189 -16.96 -7.46 -6.04
C ARG A 189 -17.60 -7.66 -4.65
N ASN A 190 -16.96 -7.20 -3.57
CA ASN A 190 -17.41 -7.44 -2.18
C ASN A 190 -17.62 -6.11 -1.42
N PRO A 191 -18.74 -5.39 -1.63
CA PRO A 191 -18.91 -4.03 -1.09
C PRO A 191 -18.85 -3.90 0.42
N HIS A 192 -19.34 -4.90 1.16
CA HIS A 192 -19.24 -4.91 2.62
C HIS A 192 -17.79 -5.05 3.12
N VAL A 193 -16.95 -5.81 2.41
CA VAL A 193 -15.52 -5.94 2.74
C VAL A 193 -14.78 -4.64 2.39
N ALA A 194 -15.07 -4.02 1.24
CA ALA A 194 -14.51 -2.73 0.87
C ALA A 194 -14.88 -1.61 1.86
N LEU A 195 -16.15 -1.53 2.28
CA LEU A 195 -16.61 -0.60 3.32
C LEU A 195 -15.92 -0.87 4.66
N THR A 196 -15.77 -2.14 5.05
CA THR A 196 -15.06 -2.54 6.28
C THR A 196 -13.58 -2.18 6.23
N ALA A 197 -12.91 -2.33 5.08
CA ALA A 197 -11.52 -1.97 4.89
C ALA A 197 -11.30 -0.45 4.98
N LEU A 198 -12.18 0.33 4.32
CA LEU A 198 -12.18 1.79 4.44
C LEU A 198 -12.45 2.22 5.89
N LEU A 199 -13.48 1.69 6.54
CA LEU A 199 -13.79 2.02 7.93
C LEU A 199 -12.66 1.63 8.89
N HIS A 200 -12.04 0.46 8.71
CA HIS A 200 -10.86 0.05 9.49
C HIS A 200 -9.71 1.04 9.33
N LYS A 201 -9.46 1.54 8.11
CA LYS A 201 -8.46 2.58 7.87
C LYS A 201 -8.82 3.88 8.58
N LEU A 202 -10.06 4.36 8.43
CA LEU A 202 -10.53 5.61 9.07
C LEU A 202 -10.47 5.52 10.61
N VAL A 203 -10.89 4.40 11.19
CA VAL A 203 -10.85 4.14 12.64
C VAL A 203 -9.41 4.01 13.15
N THR A 204 -8.53 3.32 12.43
CA THR A 204 -7.11 3.23 12.80
C THR A 204 -6.47 4.62 12.80
N ASP A 205 -6.72 5.40 11.75
CA ASP A 205 -6.15 6.74 11.56
C ASP A 205 -6.72 7.79 12.53
N ALA A 206 -7.93 7.58 13.07
CA ALA A 206 -8.57 8.48 14.03
C ALA A 206 -8.34 8.09 15.51
N PHE A 207 -8.24 6.80 15.83
CA PHE A 207 -8.23 6.31 17.22
C PHE A 207 -6.99 5.51 17.62
N ARG A 208 -6.21 4.96 16.68
CA ARG A 208 -5.01 4.15 16.97
C ARG A 208 -3.75 4.98 16.79
N SER A 209 -3.62 6.03 17.60
CA SER A 209 -2.56 7.04 17.57
C SER A 209 -1.17 6.48 17.93
N GLY A 210 -0.52 5.83 16.95
CA GLY A 210 0.91 5.49 16.98
C GLY A 210 1.72 6.41 16.06
N MET A 211 2.43 7.39 16.65
CA MET A 211 3.60 8.04 16.04
C MET A 211 3.41 8.83 14.72
N THR A 212 2.46 9.76 14.62
CA THR A 212 2.58 10.86 13.62
C THR A 212 1.93 12.17 14.09
N PRO A 213 2.69 13.27 14.28
CA PRO A 213 2.10 14.58 14.55
C PRO A 213 1.49 15.19 13.27
N GLY A 214 0.21 15.54 13.32
CA GLY A 214 -0.52 16.23 12.24
C GLY A 214 -1.63 15.39 11.59
N ARG A 215 -2.73 15.14 12.32
CA ARG A 215 -3.91 14.45 11.78
C ARG A 215 -5.22 15.10 12.24
N CYS A 216 -6.10 15.34 11.26
CA CYS A 216 -7.55 15.48 11.39
C CYS A 216 -8.17 14.75 10.18
N LEU A 217 -7.98 13.42 10.16
CA LEU A 217 -8.44 12.43 9.16
C LEU A 217 -8.61 12.92 7.69
N GLU A 218 -7.52 12.91 6.92
CA GLU A 218 -7.58 12.98 5.45
C GLU A 218 -7.63 11.56 4.86
N ALA A 219 -8.62 11.28 4.02
CA ALA A 219 -8.77 9.99 3.35
C ALA A 219 -8.67 10.17 1.83
N SER A 220 -7.63 9.62 1.21
CA SER A 220 -7.49 9.55 -0.24
C SER A 220 -7.25 8.12 -0.69
N VAL A 221 -7.97 7.70 -1.74
CA VAL A 221 -7.64 6.48 -2.48
C VAL A 221 -6.72 6.89 -3.62
N ARG A 222 -5.54 6.27 -3.69
CA ARG A 222 -4.58 6.50 -4.78
C ARG A 222 -4.43 5.20 -5.55
N ALA A 223 -4.58 5.27 -6.88
CA ALA A 223 -4.40 4.11 -7.74
C ALA A 223 -2.99 3.51 -7.56
N VAL A 224 -2.95 2.24 -7.19
CA VAL A 224 -1.70 1.50 -7.01
C VAL A 224 -1.24 1.00 -8.38
N HIS A 225 -0.10 1.51 -8.84
CA HIS A 225 0.52 1.10 -10.09
C HIS A 225 1.73 0.19 -9.81
N PRO A 226 1.72 -1.08 -10.26
CA PRO A 226 2.86 -1.97 -10.05
C PRO A 226 4.14 -1.45 -10.72
N VAL A 227 5.23 -1.36 -9.94
CA VAL A 227 6.56 -0.92 -10.42
C VAL A 227 7.18 -1.94 -11.37
N ALA A 228 6.91 -3.23 -11.15
CA ALA A 228 7.26 -4.30 -12.06
C ALA A 228 5.97 -4.94 -12.59
N GLN A 229 5.81 -4.92 -13.92
CA GLN A 229 4.67 -5.50 -14.62
C GLN A 229 5.20 -6.59 -15.56
N PRO A 230 4.73 -7.84 -15.44
CA PRO A 230 4.96 -8.86 -16.45
C PRO A 230 4.11 -8.57 -17.70
N ASP A 231 4.58 -9.00 -18.87
CA ASP A 231 3.99 -8.64 -20.17
C ASP A 231 2.54 -9.13 -20.32
N ASP A 232 2.19 -10.26 -19.68
CA ASP A 232 0.85 -10.86 -19.67
C ASP A 232 -0.09 -10.31 -18.57
N LEU A 233 0.35 -9.34 -17.76
CA LEU A 233 -0.48 -8.76 -16.68
C LEU A 233 -1.76 -8.09 -17.19
N ALA A 234 -1.72 -7.49 -18.39
CA ALA A 234 -2.88 -6.83 -19.00
C ALA A 234 -3.94 -7.82 -19.54
N GLU A 235 -3.54 -9.07 -19.80
CA GLU A 235 -4.42 -10.16 -20.26
C GLU A 235 -4.98 -10.99 -19.10
N PHE A 236 -4.51 -10.74 -17.86
CA PHE A 236 -4.95 -11.42 -16.65
C PHE A 236 -6.44 -11.12 -16.37
N PRO A 237 -7.31 -12.12 -16.12
CA PRO A 237 -8.76 -11.89 -16.08
C PRO A 237 -9.22 -10.80 -15.08
N PRO A 238 -8.69 -10.72 -13.84
CA PRO A 238 -8.98 -9.61 -12.93
C PRO A 238 -8.67 -8.20 -13.49
N ALA A 239 -7.63 -8.06 -14.31
CA ALA A 239 -7.30 -6.78 -14.95
C ALA A 239 -8.38 -6.36 -15.95
N LEU A 240 -8.80 -7.31 -16.79
CA LEU A 240 -9.87 -7.11 -17.78
C LEU A 240 -11.22 -6.80 -17.11
N GLU A 241 -11.52 -7.49 -16.01
CA GLU A 241 -12.73 -7.29 -15.20
C GLU A 241 -12.76 -5.92 -14.51
N ILE A 242 -11.63 -5.45 -13.97
CA ILE A 242 -11.49 -4.08 -13.42
C ILE A 242 -11.74 -3.04 -14.52
N ILE A 243 -11.16 -3.22 -15.72
CA ILE A 243 -11.32 -2.29 -16.85
C ILE A 243 -12.78 -2.28 -17.34
N ALA A 244 -13.39 -3.44 -17.54
CA ALA A 244 -14.78 -3.55 -17.98
C ALA A 244 -15.76 -2.89 -16.99
N ARG A 245 -15.58 -3.14 -15.69
CA ARG A 245 -16.36 -2.52 -14.62
C ARG A 245 -16.14 -1.02 -14.51
N HIS A 246 -14.91 -0.54 -14.71
CA HIS A 246 -14.61 0.89 -14.74
C HIS A 246 -15.28 1.59 -15.93
N ASN A 247 -15.23 1.00 -17.12
CA ASN A 247 -15.87 1.54 -18.31
C ASN A 247 -17.40 1.58 -18.15
N ALA A 248 -18.01 0.52 -17.60
CA ALA A 248 -19.45 0.50 -17.33
C ALA A 248 -19.88 1.65 -16.39
N TRP A 249 -19.14 1.90 -15.30
CA TRP A 249 -19.39 3.07 -14.45
C TRP A 249 -19.15 4.39 -15.18
N ALA A 250 -18.12 4.48 -16.03
CA ALA A 250 -17.81 5.71 -16.78
C ALA A 250 -18.87 6.08 -17.84
N GLU A 251 -19.65 5.11 -18.33
CA GLU A 251 -20.79 5.34 -19.22
C GLU A 251 -21.98 5.99 -18.47
N ASP A 252 -22.21 5.62 -17.21
CA ASP A 252 -23.33 6.12 -16.39
C ASP A 252 -22.99 7.39 -15.58
N ILE A 253 -21.72 7.63 -15.25
CA ILE A 253 -21.28 8.78 -14.42
C ILE A 253 -21.40 10.09 -15.22
N PRO A 254 -22.15 11.11 -14.71
CA PRO A 254 -22.20 12.42 -15.34
C PRO A 254 -20.82 13.08 -15.44
N GLN A 255 -20.55 13.69 -16.61
CA GLN A 255 -19.30 14.41 -16.91
C GLN A 255 -19.47 15.95 -16.81
N ASP A 256 -20.58 16.39 -16.22
CA ASP A 256 -20.93 17.79 -16.01
C ASP A 256 -20.29 18.34 -14.71
N ASP A 257 -20.99 19.21 -13.97
CA ASP A 257 -20.48 19.80 -12.74
C ASP A 257 -20.65 18.92 -11.47
N ASP A 258 -19.91 19.26 -10.41
CA ASP A 258 -19.97 18.59 -9.11
C ASP A 258 -21.39 18.51 -8.53
N SER A 259 -22.27 19.47 -8.87
CA SER A 259 -23.65 19.50 -8.37
C SER A 259 -24.53 18.44 -9.05
N THR A 260 -24.28 18.20 -10.34
CA THR A 260 -24.92 17.16 -11.15
C THR A 260 -24.45 15.78 -10.67
N LEU A 261 -23.14 15.62 -10.45
CA LEU A 261 -22.57 14.39 -9.89
C LEU A 261 -23.12 14.08 -8.50
N TRP A 262 -23.19 15.07 -7.60
CA TRP A 262 -23.77 14.90 -6.26
C TRP A 262 -25.25 14.48 -6.31
N THR A 263 -26.03 15.08 -7.20
CA THR A 263 -27.44 14.74 -7.39
C THR A 263 -27.62 13.31 -7.92
N TRP A 264 -26.76 12.88 -8.85
CA TRP A 264 -26.74 11.49 -9.34
C TRP A 264 -26.34 10.50 -8.23
N LEU A 265 -25.25 10.77 -7.50
CA LEU A 265 -24.79 9.93 -6.38
C LEU A 265 -25.83 9.79 -5.26
N THR A 266 -26.58 10.86 -4.97
CA THR A 266 -27.64 10.82 -3.96
C THR A 266 -28.91 10.12 -4.45
N GLY A 267 -29.13 10.04 -5.77
CA GLY A 267 -30.20 9.27 -6.41
C GLY A 267 -29.94 7.77 -6.58
N LEU A 268 -28.69 7.31 -6.47
CA LEU A 268 -28.35 5.87 -6.46
C LEU A 268 -28.97 5.17 -5.24
N ASP A 269 -29.47 3.95 -5.44
CA ASP A 269 -29.84 3.07 -4.33
C ASP A 269 -28.60 2.62 -3.53
N ASP A 270 -28.81 2.11 -2.31
CA ASP A 270 -27.73 1.74 -1.41
C ASP A 270 -26.81 0.64 -1.98
N ALA A 271 -27.32 -0.30 -2.78
CA ALA A 271 -26.51 -1.36 -3.36
C ALA A 271 -25.60 -0.82 -4.47
N SER A 272 -26.14 0.00 -5.38
CA SER A 272 -25.34 0.66 -6.43
C SER A 272 -24.29 1.61 -5.83
N ARG A 273 -24.67 2.38 -4.79
CA ARG A 273 -23.78 3.31 -4.08
C ARG A 273 -22.64 2.59 -3.38
N LEU A 274 -22.93 1.45 -2.73
CA LEU A 274 -21.90 0.60 -2.11
C LEU A 274 -21.01 -0.08 -3.15
N ALA A 275 -21.56 -0.52 -4.29
CA ALA A 275 -20.78 -1.12 -5.38
C ALA A 275 -19.82 -0.10 -6.02
N LEU A 276 -20.25 1.14 -6.25
CA LEU A 276 -19.38 2.21 -6.72
C LEU A 276 -18.30 2.56 -5.68
N LEU A 277 -18.65 2.66 -4.39
CA LEU A 277 -17.69 2.85 -3.30
C LEU A 277 -16.66 1.72 -3.27
N ALA A 278 -17.07 0.47 -3.46
CA ALA A 278 -16.19 -0.70 -3.47
C ALA A 278 -15.20 -0.65 -4.64
N HIS A 279 -15.68 -0.30 -5.83
CA HIS A 279 -14.84 -0.09 -7.00
C HIS A 279 -13.82 1.03 -6.76
N CYS A 280 -14.26 2.18 -6.26
CA CYS A 280 -13.36 3.28 -5.93
C CYS A 280 -12.30 2.89 -4.86
N VAL A 281 -12.70 2.27 -3.75
CA VAL A 281 -11.79 1.82 -2.68
C VAL A 281 -10.79 0.78 -3.18
N SER A 282 -11.18 -0.10 -4.11
CA SER A 282 -10.30 -1.15 -4.63
C SER A 282 -8.98 -0.62 -5.19
N PHE A 283 -8.98 0.53 -5.87
CA PHE A 283 -7.76 1.11 -6.47
C PHE A 283 -6.65 1.42 -5.46
N GLY A 284 -6.99 1.61 -4.17
CA GLY A 284 -6.02 1.86 -3.09
C GLY A 284 -5.38 0.62 -2.49
N ILE A 285 -5.83 -0.57 -2.87
CA ILE A 285 -5.35 -1.82 -2.30
C ILE A 285 -3.99 -2.18 -2.90
N ASN A 286 -3.01 -2.40 -2.03
CA ASN A 286 -1.62 -2.67 -2.38
C ASN A 286 -1.13 -3.94 -1.69
N ALA A 287 -0.89 -5.02 -2.45
CA ALA A 287 -0.26 -6.24 -1.97
C ALA A 287 1.18 -6.41 -2.52
N LEU A 288 1.75 -5.37 -3.14
CA LEU A 288 3.04 -5.41 -3.83
C LEU A 288 4.21 -5.61 -2.85
N HIS A 289 5.11 -6.51 -3.23
CA HIS A 289 6.43 -6.63 -2.63
C HIS A 289 7.38 -5.60 -3.23
N GLU A 290 7.76 -4.63 -2.41
CA GLU A 290 8.78 -3.62 -2.71
C GLU A 290 9.94 -3.84 -1.73
N LYS A 291 11.12 -4.18 -2.24
CA LYS A 291 12.29 -4.44 -1.39
C LYS A 291 12.64 -3.19 -0.56
N PRO A 292 12.70 -3.27 0.78
CA PRO A 292 13.11 -2.14 1.61
C PRO A 292 14.50 -1.66 1.21
N ASN A 293 14.63 -0.35 0.95
CA ASN A 293 15.90 0.26 0.58
C ASN A 293 16.55 0.90 1.83
N PRO A 294 17.60 0.30 2.42
CA PRO A 294 18.23 0.83 3.63
C PRO A 294 18.93 2.18 3.44
N TYR A 295 19.10 2.64 2.19
CA TYR A 295 19.69 3.94 1.86
C TYR A 295 18.64 5.03 1.60
N SER A 296 17.34 4.72 1.65
CA SER A 296 16.26 5.70 1.43
C SER A 296 15.64 6.14 2.76
N GLY A 297 15.86 7.40 3.15
CA GLY A 297 15.22 8.01 4.33
C GLY A 297 13.69 8.20 4.21
N TYR A 298 13.11 7.89 3.05
CA TYR A 298 11.66 7.89 2.79
C TYR A 298 11.21 6.55 2.15
N GLY A 299 12.01 5.50 2.28
CA GLY A 299 11.73 4.17 1.73
C GLY A 299 10.73 3.38 2.58
N LEU A 300 10.15 2.34 1.98
CA LEU A 300 9.38 1.35 2.72
C LEU A 300 10.32 0.61 3.69
N SER A 301 9.94 0.52 4.97
CA SER A 301 10.67 -0.30 5.95
C SER A 301 10.24 -1.76 5.86
N GLN A 302 11.07 -2.68 6.38
CA GLN A 302 10.72 -4.10 6.44
C GLN A 302 9.42 -4.32 7.26
N HIS A 303 9.30 -3.68 8.42
CA HIS A 303 8.08 -3.72 9.23
C HIS A 303 6.84 -3.22 8.46
N ALA A 304 6.93 -2.10 7.74
CA ALA A 304 5.81 -1.59 6.95
C ALA A 304 5.42 -2.52 5.79
N LEU A 305 6.39 -3.21 5.19
CA LEU A 305 6.15 -4.24 4.18
C LEU A 305 5.44 -5.47 4.76
N ASP A 306 5.84 -5.94 5.94
CA ASP A 306 5.23 -7.12 6.56
C ASP A 306 3.84 -6.82 7.12
N CYS A 307 3.60 -5.61 7.65
CA CYS A 307 2.25 -5.13 7.93
C CYS A 307 1.37 -5.08 6.67
N ARG A 308 1.88 -4.57 5.54
CA ARG A 308 1.16 -4.56 4.25
C ARG A 308 0.77 -5.98 3.82
N LYS A 309 1.68 -6.95 3.91
CA LYS A 309 1.38 -8.37 3.61
C LYS A 309 0.26 -8.90 4.50
N ALA A 310 0.38 -8.73 5.82
CA ALA A 310 -0.63 -9.23 6.78
C ALA A 310 -2.01 -8.57 6.59
N GLU A 311 -2.07 -7.30 6.19
CA GLU A 311 -3.33 -6.65 5.81
C GLU A 311 -3.89 -7.21 4.49
N ALA A 312 -3.04 -7.50 3.49
CA ALA A 312 -3.45 -8.13 2.25
C ALA A 312 -3.92 -9.59 2.45
N ASP A 313 -3.29 -10.37 3.34
CA ASP A 313 -3.76 -11.70 3.75
C ASP A 313 -5.14 -11.63 4.42
N ARG A 314 -5.34 -10.69 5.36
CA ARG A 314 -6.64 -10.47 6.01
C ARG A 314 -7.74 -10.14 5.00
N LEU A 315 -7.45 -9.29 4.03
CA LEU A 315 -8.41 -8.92 2.97
C LEU A 315 -8.70 -10.10 2.04
N ALA A 316 -7.67 -10.89 1.67
CA ALA A 316 -7.83 -12.07 0.83
C ALA A 316 -8.70 -13.14 1.51
N LEU A 317 -8.51 -13.38 2.81
CA LEU A 317 -9.39 -14.24 3.61
C LEU A 317 -10.82 -13.69 3.68
N ALA A 318 -10.99 -12.38 3.87
CA ALA A 318 -12.30 -11.74 3.98
C ALA A 318 -13.10 -11.72 2.66
N THR A 319 -12.44 -11.70 1.50
CA THR A 319 -13.11 -11.80 0.19
C THR A 319 -13.21 -13.23 -0.35
N GLY A 320 -12.60 -14.22 0.32
CA GLY A 320 -12.48 -15.58 -0.19
C GLY A 320 -11.66 -15.66 -1.48
N LEU A 321 -10.60 -14.85 -1.62
CA LEU A 321 -9.78 -14.79 -2.82
C LEU A 321 -9.02 -16.12 -3.03
N ASP A 322 -9.26 -16.78 -4.16
CA ASP A 322 -8.38 -17.83 -4.69
C ASP A 322 -7.67 -17.31 -5.96
N MET A 323 -6.34 -17.38 -5.97
CA MET A 323 -5.52 -16.98 -7.13
C MET A 323 -5.70 -17.93 -8.33
N VAL A 324 -6.04 -19.20 -8.10
CA VAL A 324 -6.34 -20.20 -9.14
C VAL A 324 -7.68 -19.89 -9.80
N GLU A 325 -8.72 -19.60 -9.01
CA GLU A 325 -10.02 -19.17 -9.55
C GLU A 325 -9.94 -17.81 -10.24
N ALA A 326 -9.08 -16.90 -9.77
CA ALA A 326 -8.71 -15.67 -10.48
C ALA A 326 -7.94 -15.92 -11.79
N GLY A 327 -7.67 -17.17 -12.17
CA GLY A 327 -7.09 -17.58 -13.45
C GLY A 327 -5.56 -17.65 -13.46
N TRP A 328 -4.88 -17.49 -12.31
CA TRP A 328 -3.43 -17.62 -12.26
C TRP A 328 -3.00 -19.09 -12.35
N LYS A 329 -1.97 -19.35 -13.14
CA LYS A 329 -1.33 -20.67 -13.28
C LYS A 329 0.16 -20.51 -13.61
N PRO A 330 1.03 -21.44 -13.19
CA PRO A 330 2.44 -21.40 -13.55
C PRO A 330 2.62 -21.71 -15.03
N THR A 331 3.33 -20.83 -15.75
CA THR A 331 3.73 -21.01 -17.15
C THR A 331 5.23 -20.80 -17.32
N ALA A 332 5.76 -21.20 -18.48
CA ALA A 332 7.12 -20.90 -18.90
C ALA A 332 7.46 -19.40 -18.81
N ALA A 333 6.52 -18.52 -19.17
CA ALA A 333 6.73 -17.08 -19.20
C ALA A 333 6.70 -16.43 -17.81
N ASN A 334 5.65 -16.72 -17.01
CA ASN A 334 5.43 -15.99 -15.77
C ASN A 334 6.28 -16.48 -14.58
N TYR A 335 6.60 -17.78 -14.52
CA TYR A 335 7.28 -18.40 -13.37
C TYR A 335 8.34 -19.44 -13.75
N LEU A 336 7.98 -20.50 -14.48
CA LEU A 336 8.80 -21.70 -14.63
C LEU A 336 10.12 -21.44 -15.37
N GLY A 337 10.14 -20.54 -16.38
CA GLY A 337 11.37 -20.15 -17.07
C GLY A 337 12.33 -19.32 -16.22
N ARG A 338 11.84 -18.71 -15.13
CA ARG A 338 12.51 -17.66 -14.36
C ARG A 338 13.08 -18.14 -13.03
N VAL A 339 12.82 -19.39 -12.67
CA VAL A 339 13.36 -20.06 -11.48
C VAL A 339 14.48 -21.06 -11.82
N THR A 340 15.11 -21.62 -10.79
CA THR A 340 16.13 -22.68 -10.91
C THR A 340 15.48 -24.05 -11.16
N LYS A 341 16.24 -25.01 -11.71
CA LYS A 341 15.77 -26.40 -11.88
C LYS A 341 15.23 -26.99 -10.56
N ALA A 342 15.94 -26.75 -9.44
CA ALA A 342 15.54 -27.20 -8.11
C ALA A 342 14.15 -26.68 -7.70
N ARG A 343 13.83 -25.41 -7.96
CA ARG A 343 12.49 -24.83 -7.71
C ARG A 343 11.40 -25.45 -8.61
N ILE A 344 11.72 -25.83 -9.85
CA ILE A 344 10.75 -26.52 -10.73
C ILE A 344 10.46 -27.92 -10.21
N VAL A 345 11.51 -28.65 -9.78
CA VAL A 345 11.38 -29.99 -9.18
C VAL A 345 10.61 -29.93 -7.86
N GLU A 346 10.85 -28.93 -7.01
CA GLU A 346 10.08 -28.66 -5.78
C GLU A 346 8.59 -28.42 -6.08
N ALA A 347 8.26 -27.51 -7.01
CA ALA A 347 6.87 -27.23 -7.39
C ALA A 347 6.12 -28.49 -7.87
N VAL A 348 6.78 -29.35 -8.67
CA VAL A 348 6.18 -30.61 -9.13
C VAL A 348 6.13 -31.67 -8.02
N ARG A 349 7.09 -31.70 -7.10
CA ARG A 349 7.06 -32.54 -5.89
C ARG A 349 5.84 -32.22 -5.03
N GLU A 350 5.63 -30.93 -4.71
CA GLU A 350 4.48 -30.46 -3.93
C GLU A 350 3.14 -30.79 -4.62
N SER A 351 3.05 -30.60 -5.94
CA SER A 351 1.78 -30.71 -6.67
C SER A 351 1.42 -32.13 -7.15
N VAL A 352 2.41 -32.98 -7.44
CA VAL A 352 2.22 -34.27 -8.15
C VAL A 352 2.96 -35.43 -7.45
N GLY A 353 3.92 -35.14 -6.58
CA GLY A 353 4.65 -36.13 -5.78
C GLY A 353 6.05 -36.48 -6.29
N GLU A 354 6.81 -37.15 -5.42
CA GLU A 354 8.24 -37.44 -5.57
C GLU A 354 8.59 -38.17 -6.88
N ASP A 355 7.81 -39.19 -7.25
CA ASP A 355 8.05 -40.03 -8.43
C ASP A 355 8.11 -39.24 -9.75
N MET A 356 7.38 -38.12 -9.84
CA MET A 356 7.38 -37.25 -11.01
C MET A 356 8.46 -36.18 -10.91
N ALA A 357 8.74 -35.67 -9.71
CA ALA A 357 9.85 -34.77 -9.44
C ALA A 357 11.20 -35.39 -9.81
N LEU A 358 11.47 -36.64 -9.40
CA LEU A 358 12.69 -37.38 -9.71
C LEU A 358 12.91 -37.60 -11.23
N ARG A 359 11.83 -37.73 -12.01
CA ARG A 359 11.93 -37.85 -13.49
C ARG A 359 12.39 -36.54 -14.14
N LEU A 360 12.03 -35.40 -13.56
CA LEU A 360 12.41 -34.09 -14.08
C LEU A 360 13.87 -33.74 -13.81
N VAL A 361 14.48 -34.24 -12.73
CA VAL A 361 15.87 -33.94 -12.33
C VAL A 361 16.88 -34.15 -13.47
N HIS A 362 16.69 -35.18 -14.28
CA HIS A 362 17.62 -35.51 -15.38
C HIS A 362 17.26 -34.87 -16.73
N GLU A 363 16.19 -34.07 -16.80
CA GLU A 363 15.76 -33.40 -18.03
C GLU A 363 16.45 -32.05 -18.25
N LYS A 364 16.60 -31.67 -19.53
CA LYS A 364 17.13 -30.35 -19.88
C LYS A 364 16.11 -29.27 -19.50
N LYS A 365 16.58 -28.09 -19.03
CA LYS A 365 15.74 -27.01 -18.50
C LYS A 365 14.52 -26.66 -19.38
N GLU A 366 14.69 -26.54 -20.69
CA GLU A 366 13.58 -26.25 -21.62
C GLU A 366 12.49 -27.32 -21.61
N LYS A 367 12.87 -28.60 -21.65
CA LYS A 367 11.94 -29.75 -21.62
C LYS A 367 11.35 -29.95 -20.21
N MET A 368 12.14 -29.69 -19.17
CA MET A 368 11.70 -29.65 -17.78
C MET A 368 10.61 -28.60 -17.55
N ILE A 369 10.75 -27.39 -18.13
CA ILE A 369 9.73 -26.34 -18.07
C ILE A 369 8.43 -26.78 -18.77
N GLN A 370 8.53 -27.30 -20.00
CA GLN A 370 7.37 -27.76 -20.77
C GLN A 370 6.61 -28.89 -20.06
N GLU A 371 7.34 -29.85 -19.48
CA GLU A 371 6.73 -30.96 -18.75
C GLU A 371 6.17 -30.50 -17.39
N ALA A 372 6.85 -29.61 -16.67
CA ALA A 372 6.33 -29.03 -15.42
C ALA A 372 5.05 -28.22 -15.67
N GLU A 373 5.00 -27.40 -16.73
CA GLU A 373 3.78 -26.66 -17.10
C GLU A 373 2.62 -27.63 -17.38
N ARG A 374 2.89 -28.73 -18.10
CA ARG A 374 1.90 -29.80 -18.36
C ARG A 374 1.45 -30.54 -17.10
N LEU A 375 2.33 -30.73 -16.13
CA LEU A 375 2.06 -31.47 -14.89
C LEU A 375 1.31 -30.62 -13.84
N LEU A 376 1.63 -29.32 -13.77
CA LEU A 376 1.00 -28.35 -12.85
C LEU A 376 -0.34 -27.80 -13.40
N ALA A 377 -0.57 -27.87 -14.72
CA ALA A 377 -1.81 -27.45 -15.35
C ALA A 377 -3.04 -28.13 -14.71
N GLY A 378 -3.96 -27.31 -14.18
CA GLY A 378 -5.20 -27.79 -13.55
C GLY A 378 -5.02 -28.44 -12.17
N ARG A 379 -3.85 -28.33 -11.54
CA ARG A 379 -3.58 -28.85 -10.19
C ARG A 379 -3.78 -27.84 -9.05
N GLY A 380 -4.00 -26.57 -9.37
CA GLY A 380 -4.15 -25.51 -8.38
C GLY A 380 -2.88 -25.15 -7.61
N TRP A 381 -1.70 -25.58 -8.08
CA TRP A 381 -0.43 -25.23 -7.43
C TRP A 381 -0.11 -23.74 -7.59
N LEU A 382 0.28 -23.11 -6.49
CA LEU A 382 0.69 -21.71 -6.40
C LEU A 382 2.10 -21.58 -5.80
N PRO A 383 2.94 -20.64 -6.28
CA PRO A 383 4.19 -20.29 -5.62
C PRO A 383 3.94 -19.53 -4.32
N GLU A 384 4.86 -19.63 -3.37
CA GLU A 384 4.80 -19.03 -2.02
C GLU A 384 4.19 -17.61 -1.95
N PRO A 385 4.57 -16.61 -2.78
CA PRO A 385 4.02 -15.24 -2.67
C PRO A 385 2.52 -15.11 -3.02
N LEU A 386 1.95 -16.11 -3.71
CA LEU A 386 0.53 -16.16 -4.10
C LEU A 386 -0.33 -16.98 -3.13
N ARG A 387 0.29 -17.69 -2.17
CA ARG A 387 -0.42 -18.43 -1.12
C ARG A 387 -0.93 -17.45 -0.05
N ILE A 388 -2.06 -17.78 0.56
CA ILE A 388 -2.63 -16.99 1.66
C ILE A 388 -2.23 -17.65 2.97
N ALA A 389 -1.53 -16.91 3.82
CA ALA A 389 -1.11 -17.40 5.13
C ALA A 389 -2.36 -17.73 5.98
N GLY A 390 -2.48 -18.98 6.43
CA GLY A 390 -3.58 -19.46 7.28
C GLY A 390 -4.52 -20.49 6.64
N ILE A 391 -4.44 -20.75 5.33
CA ILE A 391 -5.23 -21.84 4.70
C ILE A 391 -4.48 -23.18 4.76
N GLU A 392 -3.16 -23.17 4.54
CA GLU A 392 -2.35 -24.40 4.40
C GLU A 392 -2.21 -25.24 5.70
N GLU A 393 -2.40 -24.65 6.89
CA GLU A 393 -2.39 -25.42 8.16
C GLU A 393 -3.61 -26.33 8.32
N THR A 394 -4.65 -26.19 7.48
CA THR A 394 -5.89 -26.99 7.60
C THR A 394 -6.03 -28.14 6.62
N THR A 395 -5.16 -28.23 5.60
CA THR A 395 -5.28 -29.21 4.52
C THR A 395 -4.44 -30.49 4.71
N ASP A 396 -3.48 -30.52 5.64
CA ASP A 396 -2.65 -31.72 5.92
C ASP A 396 -3.26 -32.67 6.99
N ALA A 397 -4.59 -32.82 6.95
CA ALA A 397 -5.33 -33.71 7.86
C ALA A 397 -6.48 -34.43 7.15
N ALA A 398 -6.15 -35.26 6.15
CA ALA A 398 -7.07 -36.32 5.74
C ALA A 398 -7.16 -37.38 6.86
N PRO A 399 -8.39 -37.70 7.30
CA PRO A 399 -8.82 -39.08 7.17
C PRO A 399 -10.21 -39.18 6.54
N GLY A 400 -10.35 -40.03 5.52
CA GLY A 400 -11.65 -40.36 4.97
C GLY A 400 -12.42 -41.29 5.92
N VAL A 401 -13.71 -41.00 6.11
CA VAL A 401 -14.72 -42.00 6.49
C VAL A 401 -15.96 -41.75 5.63
N GLU A 402 -16.52 -42.84 5.11
CA GLU A 402 -17.68 -42.81 4.22
C GLU A 402 -19.00 -42.61 5.00
N HIS A 403 -19.92 -41.88 4.37
CA HIS A 403 -21.39 -42.00 4.46
C HIS A 403 -22.02 -42.75 5.66
N ASP A 404 -22.79 -42.03 6.49
CA ASP A 404 -24.17 -42.46 6.78
C ASP A 404 -25.09 -41.24 6.97
N ALA A 405 -26.40 -41.42 6.82
CA ALA A 405 -27.36 -40.34 6.63
C ALA A 405 -28.57 -40.37 7.58
N ARG A 406 -28.93 -39.16 8.04
CA ARG A 406 -30.21 -38.74 8.69
C ARG A 406 -30.40 -39.08 10.17
N PRO A 407 -31.33 -38.38 10.87
CA PRO A 407 -32.01 -37.11 10.55
C PRO A 407 -31.80 -36.02 11.62
N ALA A 408 -32.35 -34.83 11.38
CA ALA A 408 -32.40 -33.74 12.37
C ALA A 408 -33.39 -34.03 13.51
N GLU A 409 -33.00 -33.70 14.74
CA GLU A 409 -33.89 -33.51 15.89
C GLU A 409 -33.72 -32.09 16.46
N GLU A 410 -34.76 -31.64 17.16
CA GLU A 410 -34.99 -30.24 17.56
C GLU A 410 -34.00 -29.77 18.63
N VAL A 411 -33.34 -28.62 18.40
CA VAL A 411 -32.58 -27.95 19.45
C VAL A 411 -33.53 -27.06 20.25
N ALA A 412 -33.83 -27.49 21.48
CA ALA A 412 -34.66 -26.72 22.41
C ALA A 412 -33.99 -25.39 22.80
N VAL A 413 -34.80 -24.33 22.83
CA VAL A 413 -34.39 -23.00 23.31
C VAL A 413 -34.41 -22.93 24.84
N ALA A 414 -33.22 -22.93 25.42
CA ALA A 414 -32.90 -22.52 26.80
C ALA A 414 -31.64 -21.63 26.73
N ASP A 415 -31.49 -20.51 27.44
CA ASP A 415 -32.37 -19.84 28.40
C ASP A 415 -32.45 -18.34 28.06
N LEU A 416 -33.62 -17.72 28.21
CA LEU A 416 -33.77 -16.26 28.26
C LEU A 416 -34.01 -15.82 29.72
N PRO A 417 -33.31 -14.80 30.23
CA PRO A 417 -33.34 -14.45 31.65
C PRO A 417 -34.71 -13.89 32.10
N ALA A 418 -35.13 -14.28 33.30
CA ALA A 418 -36.47 -14.12 33.87
C ALA A 418 -36.87 -12.68 34.29
N PHE A 419 -36.49 -11.66 33.51
CA PHE A 419 -36.85 -10.25 33.73
C PHE A 419 -37.94 -9.75 32.76
N LEU A 420 -38.30 -10.52 31.72
CA LEU A 420 -39.22 -10.10 30.66
C LEU A 420 -40.47 -11.00 30.51
N ALA A 421 -40.85 -11.72 31.57
CA ALA A 421 -42.11 -12.47 31.63
C ALA A 421 -43.05 -11.83 32.68
N ASP A 422 -44.32 -11.69 32.32
CA ASP A 422 -45.46 -11.13 33.08
C ASP A 422 -45.35 -9.61 33.36
N ASP A 423 -46.14 -8.71 32.75
CA ASP A 423 -47.61 -8.64 32.86
C ASP A 423 -48.27 -8.04 31.60
N VAL A 424 -49.19 -8.78 30.96
CA VAL A 424 -50.26 -8.22 30.11
C VAL A 424 -51.55 -9.02 30.38
N PRO A 425 -52.54 -8.47 31.08
CA PRO A 425 -53.81 -9.15 31.29
C PRO A 425 -54.75 -8.97 30.09
N GLU A 426 -54.98 -10.04 29.34
CA GLU A 426 -56.19 -10.16 28.51
C GLU A 426 -57.35 -10.66 29.37
N ASP A 427 -58.49 -9.93 29.36
CA ASP A 427 -59.78 -10.60 29.22
C ASP A 427 -60.82 -9.65 28.61
N VAL A 428 -61.63 -10.18 27.69
CA VAL A 428 -62.61 -9.42 26.90
C VAL A 428 -63.98 -10.07 27.07
N PRO A 429 -65.06 -9.28 27.16
CA PRO A 429 -66.34 -9.76 26.63
C PRO A 429 -66.97 -8.82 25.59
N ALA A 430 -67.59 -9.46 24.60
CA ALA A 430 -68.25 -8.85 23.45
C ALA A 430 -69.52 -8.07 23.81
N SER A 431 -69.91 -7.10 22.96
CA SER A 431 -70.95 -7.34 21.94
C SER A 431 -71.47 -6.07 21.25
N ASP A 432 -71.54 -6.15 19.91
CA ASP A 432 -72.58 -5.62 19.01
C ASP A 432 -72.92 -4.11 18.88
N GLN A 433 -73.09 -3.70 17.61
CA GLN A 433 -74.01 -2.63 17.11
C GLN A 433 -73.63 -1.15 17.38
N ILE A 434 -73.96 -0.14 16.53
CA ILE A 434 -74.32 -0.06 15.09
C ILE A 434 -74.23 1.44 14.66
N VAL A 435 -73.84 1.71 13.41
CA VAL A 435 -74.08 2.96 12.62
C VAL A 435 -73.41 4.30 13.01
N ALA A 436 -73.03 5.00 11.94
CA ALA A 436 -72.43 6.33 11.80
C ALA A 436 -73.25 7.53 12.31
N GLN A 437 -72.61 8.71 12.44
CA GLN A 437 -72.85 9.87 11.55
C GLN A 437 -71.95 11.08 11.91
N GLU A 438 -71.60 11.85 10.87
CA GLU A 438 -71.42 13.34 10.78
C GLU A 438 -70.58 14.08 11.84
N ALA A 439 -69.51 14.77 11.43
CA ALA A 439 -69.49 16.20 11.00
C ALA A 439 -69.72 17.15 12.20
N GLU A 440 -69.10 18.30 12.42
CA GLU A 440 -68.15 19.22 11.76
C GLU A 440 -68.06 20.41 12.77
N ASP A 441 -67.09 21.32 12.64
CA ASP A 441 -67.08 22.69 13.21
C ASP A 441 -67.47 22.98 14.69
N LEU A 442 -66.53 23.57 15.45
CA LEU A 442 -66.38 25.04 15.56
C LEU A 442 -65.11 25.35 16.39
N VAL A 443 -64.12 26.04 15.82
CA VAL A 443 -63.85 27.49 15.93
C VAL A 443 -63.26 27.95 17.27
N ALA A 444 -62.17 28.72 17.17
CA ALA A 444 -61.42 29.29 18.28
C ALA A 444 -62.09 30.50 18.93
N ALA A 445 -61.82 30.73 20.23
CA ALA A 445 -61.33 32.00 20.81
C ALA A 445 -61.42 32.00 22.36
N GLU A 446 -60.27 32.03 23.04
CA GLU A 446 -59.86 33.11 23.98
C GLU A 446 -58.37 32.96 24.32
#